data_AF-A0A6M4FTI8-F1
#
_entry.id   AF-A0A6M4FTI8-F1
#
_cell.length_a   1.000
_cell.length_b   1.000
_cell.length_c   1.000
_cell.angle_alpha   90.00
_cell.angle_beta   90.00
_cell.angle_gamma   90.00
#
_symmetry.space_group_name_H-M   'P 1'
#
loop_
_entity.id
_entity.type
_entity.pdbx_description
1 polymer ?
#
loop_
_entity_poly.entity_id
_entity_poly.type
_entity_poly.pdbx_seq_one_letter_code
_entity_poly.pdbx_strand_id
1 'polypeptide(L)'
;MIVGLAIGMRMTAAAMATTAVLLPAMLAGTIFVVVMTMIAALLLMPLARVDHRTAFFATAAAGMADMATVAQQRGGDPDVVSLMHAIRVASVVSVVPVLVIGFGEPGAPVQAGGAIESLPLLVMALGLAWLTALLMRPLPFPNPWLVGPILLGAALSGSGLLMVAIPELLIILAQLLIGISLGVRFKRALLLRLPRVVAAALVVSAYMIGSSAGAAWVMSSVSGLPYMTSFLALAPAGVTEMVITAKVMNLDAEIVAAFHVMRIAVIASTILLTFALFERLEKRLRDRPV
;
A
#
# COMPACT_ATOMS: atom_id res chain seq x y z
N MET A 1 6.08 8.85 -9.72
CA MET A 1 5.53 9.97 -10.51
C MET A 1 4.79 9.49 -11.75
N ILE A 2 5.47 8.91 -12.75
CA ILE A 2 4.85 8.46 -14.02
C ILE A 2 3.63 7.57 -13.77
N VAL A 3 3.80 6.52 -12.95
CA VAL A 3 2.72 5.60 -12.58
C VAL A 3 1.56 6.35 -11.91
N GLY A 4 1.86 7.26 -10.98
CA GLY A 4 0.87 8.09 -10.29
C GLY A 4 0.06 8.97 -11.24
N LEU A 5 0.75 9.64 -12.17
CA LEU A 5 0.09 10.44 -13.21
C LEU A 5 -0.78 9.57 -14.12
N ALA A 6 -0.32 8.37 -14.49
CA ALA A 6 -1.09 7.44 -15.32
C ALA A 6 -2.41 7.01 -14.66
N ILE A 7 -2.38 6.78 -13.35
CA ILE A 7 -3.56 6.45 -12.55
C ILE A 7 -4.47 7.67 -12.43
N GLY A 8 -3.90 8.83 -12.07
CA GLY A 8 -4.67 10.07 -11.93
C GLY A 8 -5.41 10.45 -13.21
N MET A 9 -4.78 10.28 -14.38
CA MET A 9 -5.41 10.57 -15.67
C MET A 9 -6.63 9.69 -15.97
N ARG A 10 -6.81 8.56 -15.26
CA ARG A 10 -7.99 7.68 -15.38
C ARG A 10 -9.10 8.04 -14.37
N MET A 11 -8.83 8.90 -13.39
CA MET A 11 -9.84 9.41 -12.45
C MET A 11 -10.70 10.49 -13.11
N THR A 12 -11.62 10.06 -13.98
CA THR A 12 -12.68 10.92 -14.54
C THR A 12 -13.67 11.36 -13.46
N ALA A 13 -14.52 12.36 -13.76
CA ALA A 13 -15.58 12.78 -12.85
C ALA A 13 -16.49 11.61 -12.41
N ALA A 14 -16.82 10.72 -13.34
CA ALA A 14 -17.60 9.52 -13.04
C ALA A 14 -16.82 8.55 -12.13
N ALA A 15 -15.55 8.30 -12.40
CA ALA A 15 -14.71 7.45 -11.56
C ALA A 15 -14.55 8.03 -10.13
N MET A 16 -14.42 9.35 -10.00
CA MET A 16 -14.37 10.03 -8.71
C MET A 16 -15.68 9.88 -7.94
N ALA A 17 -16.83 10.01 -8.59
CA ALA A 17 -18.13 9.79 -7.96
C ALA A 17 -18.29 8.34 -7.47
N THR A 18 -17.93 7.35 -8.29
CA THR A 18 -17.94 5.93 -7.88
C THR A 18 -17.01 5.69 -6.69
N THR A 19 -15.82 6.29 -6.71
CA THR A 19 -14.83 6.17 -5.62
C THR A 19 -15.34 6.82 -4.33
N ALA A 20 -16.07 7.95 -4.42
CA ALA A 20 -16.64 8.61 -3.27
C ALA A 20 -17.73 7.77 -2.57
N VAL A 21 -18.53 7.02 -3.33
CA VAL A 21 -19.52 6.08 -2.77
C VAL A 21 -18.85 4.96 -1.98
N LEU A 22 -17.61 4.59 -2.33
CA LEU A 22 -16.83 3.56 -1.66
C LEU A 22 -16.09 4.05 -0.40
N LEU A 23 -16.22 5.32 -0.01
CA LEU A 23 -15.59 5.86 1.21
C LEU A 23 -15.86 5.01 2.48
N PRO A 24 -17.10 4.53 2.74
CA PRO A 24 -17.35 3.66 3.89
C PRO A 24 -16.58 2.33 3.82
N ALA A 25 -16.49 1.74 2.61
CA ALA A 25 -15.76 0.50 2.36
C ALA A 25 -14.24 0.69 2.58
N MET A 26 -13.69 1.83 2.16
CA MET A 26 -12.29 2.18 2.39
C MET A 26 -11.98 2.39 3.88
N LEU A 27 -12.88 3.02 4.63
CA LEU A 27 -12.73 3.19 6.07
C LEU A 27 -12.81 1.83 6.78
N ALA A 28 -13.77 0.99 6.41
CA ALA A 28 -13.89 -0.37 6.93
C ALA A 28 -12.63 -1.20 6.61
N GLY A 29 -12.11 -1.11 5.39
CA GLY A 29 -10.85 -1.74 4.98
C GLY A 29 -9.64 -1.23 5.78
N THR A 30 -9.61 0.06 6.10
CA THR A 30 -8.57 0.66 6.94
C THR A 30 -8.64 0.13 8.38
N ILE A 31 -9.83 0.07 8.96
CA ILE A 31 -10.06 -0.53 10.28
C ILE A 31 -9.61 -1.99 10.28
N PHE A 32 -9.97 -2.74 9.24
CA PHE A 32 -9.51 -4.11 9.06
C PHE A 32 -7.99 -4.21 9.06
N VAL A 33 -7.28 -3.36 8.29
CA VAL A 33 -5.81 -3.38 8.27
C VAL A 33 -5.21 -3.05 9.64
N VAL A 34 -5.78 -2.10 10.37
CA VAL A 34 -5.35 -1.77 11.74
C VAL A 34 -5.50 -2.98 12.65
N VAL A 35 -6.67 -3.63 12.66
CA VAL A 35 -6.92 -4.81 13.49
C VAL A 35 -5.99 -5.97 13.10
N MET A 36 -5.87 -6.25 11.80
CA MET A 36 -4.98 -7.28 11.27
C MET A 36 -3.52 -7.04 11.67
N THR A 37 -3.02 -5.80 11.58
CA THR A 37 -1.63 -5.48 11.96
C THR A 37 -1.39 -5.56 13.47
N MET A 38 -2.40 -5.27 14.29
CA MET A 38 -2.36 -5.50 15.74
C MET A 38 -2.32 -6.99 16.08
N ILE A 39 -3.14 -7.82 15.42
CA ILE A 39 -3.08 -9.28 15.59
C ILE A 39 -1.72 -9.81 15.13
N ALA A 40 -1.20 -9.31 14.00
CA ALA A 40 0.14 -9.64 13.54
C ALA A 40 1.22 -9.29 14.58
N ALA A 41 1.10 -8.18 15.31
CA ALA A 41 2.02 -7.84 16.40
C ALA A 41 1.94 -8.87 17.55
N LEU A 42 0.73 -9.29 17.91
CA LEU A 42 0.52 -10.34 18.92
C LEU A 42 1.13 -11.68 18.49
N LEU A 43 1.02 -12.05 17.21
CA LEU A 43 1.65 -13.25 16.65
C LEU A 43 3.18 -13.13 16.63
N LEU A 44 3.70 -11.94 16.31
CA LEU A 44 5.14 -11.70 16.19
C LEU A 44 5.88 -11.83 17.53
N MET A 45 5.29 -11.39 18.64
CA MET A 45 5.93 -11.45 19.97
C MET A 45 6.47 -12.84 20.33
N PRO A 46 5.67 -13.93 20.35
CA PRO A 46 6.17 -15.26 20.66
C PRO A 46 7.02 -15.86 19.53
N LEU A 47 6.71 -15.56 18.26
CA LEU A 47 7.44 -16.08 17.11
C LEU A 47 8.88 -15.55 17.08
N ALA A 48 9.08 -14.25 17.25
CA ALA A 48 10.38 -13.59 17.18
C ALA A 48 11.06 -13.35 18.54
N ARG A 49 10.36 -13.54 19.68
CA ARG A 49 10.82 -13.20 21.04
C ARG A 49 11.20 -11.71 21.18
N VAL A 50 10.30 -10.86 20.74
CA VAL A 50 10.48 -9.40 20.77
C VAL A 50 9.47 -8.78 21.71
N ASP A 51 9.81 -7.61 22.26
CA ASP A 51 8.89 -6.84 23.10
C ASP A 51 7.74 -6.24 22.27
N HIS A 52 6.72 -5.77 22.98
CA HIS A 52 5.49 -5.23 22.40
C HIS A 52 5.70 -3.97 21.54
N ARG A 53 6.69 -3.13 21.88
CA ARG A 53 6.98 -1.90 21.13
C ARG A 53 7.61 -2.27 19.79
N THR A 54 8.62 -3.14 19.83
CA THR A 54 9.22 -3.71 18.64
C THR A 54 8.18 -4.42 17.78
N ALA A 55 7.32 -5.25 18.39
CA ALA A 55 6.30 -5.99 17.65
C ALA A 55 5.29 -5.09 16.94
N PHE A 56 4.77 -4.07 17.64
CA PHE A 56 3.80 -3.13 17.07
C PHE A 56 4.40 -2.34 15.90
N PHE A 57 5.57 -1.72 16.09
CA PHE A 57 6.20 -0.92 15.03
C PHE A 57 6.68 -1.79 13.86
N ALA A 58 7.03 -3.05 14.11
CA ALA A 58 7.42 -4.02 13.08
C ALA A 58 6.25 -4.44 12.17
N THR A 59 5.01 -4.53 12.68
CA THR A 59 3.85 -4.96 11.89
C THR A 59 2.99 -3.82 11.39
N ALA A 60 3.13 -2.61 11.95
CA ALA A 60 2.39 -1.42 11.53
C ALA A 60 2.44 -1.21 10.00
N ALA A 61 1.30 -0.86 9.41
CA ALA A 61 1.16 -0.55 7.99
C ALA A 61 1.53 0.92 7.68
N ALA A 62 2.70 1.36 8.17
CA ALA A 62 3.27 2.69 7.96
C ALA A 62 4.69 2.60 7.34
N GLY A 63 5.28 3.76 6.99
CA GLY A 63 6.58 3.84 6.31
C GLY A 63 7.73 3.22 7.10
N MET A 64 8.54 2.38 6.44
CA MET A 64 9.63 1.60 7.04
C MET A 64 10.65 2.46 7.82
N ALA A 65 11.13 3.56 7.22
CA ALA A 65 12.20 4.39 7.81
C ALA A 65 11.73 5.15 9.07
N ASP A 66 10.47 5.59 9.06
CA ASP A 66 9.89 6.30 10.20
C ASP A 66 9.66 5.32 11.36
N MET A 67 9.19 4.10 11.08
CA MET A 67 8.84 3.15 12.13
C MET A 67 10.05 2.57 12.87
N ALA A 68 11.18 2.32 12.19
CA ALA A 68 12.42 1.90 12.86
C ALA A 68 12.95 3.01 13.77
N THR A 69 12.91 4.27 13.31
CA THR A 69 13.32 5.43 14.10
C THR A 69 12.40 5.64 15.31
N VAL A 70 11.08 5.58 15.11
CA VAL A 70 10.09 5.70 16.19
C VAL A 70 10.24 4.55 17.19
N ALA A 71 10.48 3.33 16.73
CA ALA A 71 10.75 2.20 17.61
C ALA A 71 11.97 2.47 18.49
N GLN A 72 13.08 2.92 17.90
CA GLN A 72 14.29 3.26 18.66
C GLN A 72 14.02 4.36 19.71
N GLN A 73 13.31 5.42 19.34
CA GLN A 73 12.92 6.49 20.27
C GLN A 73 12.02 6.00 21.41
N ARG A 74 11.25 4.94 21.18
CA ARG A 74 10.37 4.28 22.17
C ARG A 74 11.04 3.10 22.87
N GLY A 75 12.33 2.85 22.62
CA GLY A 75 13.10 1.77 23.25
C GLY A 75 12.85 0.37 22.69
N GLY A 76 12.31 0.26 21.47
CA GLY A 76 12.25 -0.99 20.70
C GLY A 76 13.48 -1.20 19.80
N ASP A 77 13.57 -2.37 19.18
CA ASP A 77 14.67 -2.80 18.31
C ASP A 77 14.48 -2.33 16.85
N PRO A 78 15.24 -1.35 16.36
CA PRO A 78 15.12 -0.85 14.99
C PRO A 78 15.59 -1.84 13.92
N ASP A 79 16.50 -2.76 14.25
CA ASP A 79 17.00 -3.78 13.31
C ASP A 79 15.89 -4.79 13.01
N VAL A 80 15.18 -5.25 14.05
CA VAL A 80 14.02 -6.14 13.90
C VAL A 80 12.91 -5.47 13.09
N VAL A 81 12.56 -4.22 13.40
CA VAL A 81 11.52 -3.48 12.69
C VAL A 81 11.88 -3.35 11.21
N SER A 82 13.10 -2.93 10.91
CA SER A 82 13.57 -2.78 9.52
C SER A 82 13.51 -4.10 8.75
N LEU A 83 13.96 -5.19 9.39
CA LEU A 83 13.96 -6.52 8.76
C LEU A 83 12.54 -7.05 8.53
N MET A 84 11.65 -6.91 9.50
CA MET A 84 10.24 -7.31 9.40
C MET A 84 9.53 -6.60 8.25
N HIS A 85 9.68 -5.28 8.15
CA HIS A 85 9.11 -4.51 7.04
C HIS A 85 9.69 -4.92 5.69
N ALA A 86 11.01 -5.14 5.61
CA ALA A 86 11.66 -5.55 4.37
C ALA A 86 11.14 -6.92 3.88
N ILE A 87 11.08 -7.92 4.77
CA ILE A 87 10.61 -9.27 4.43
C ILE A 87 9.12 -9.28 4.13
N ARG A 88 8.31 -8.48 4.85
CA ARG A 88 6.88 -8.35 4.55
C ARG A 88 6.67 -7.79 3.15
N VAL A 89 7.27 -6.65 2.83
CA VAL A 89 7.12 -6.03 1.50
C VAL A 89 7.62 -6.97 0.42
N ALA A 90 8.78 -7.60 0.61
CA ALA A 90 9.32 -8.63 -0.26
C ALA A 90 8.33 -9.77 -0.54
N SER A 91 7.86 -10.41 0.53
CA SER A 91 6.98 -11.58 0.44
C SER A 91 5.67 -11.23 -0.24
N VAL A 92 5.06 -10.10 0.15
CA VAL A 92 3.78 -9.66 -0.41
C VAL A 92 3.93 -9.27 -1.88
N VAL A 93 4.98 -8.52 -2.25
CA VAL A 93 5.20 -8.11 -3.65
C VAL A 93 5.57 -9.29 -4.55
N SER A 94 6.21 -10.34 -4.03
CA SER A 94 6.47 -11.55 -4.81
C SER A 94 5.24 -12.45 -4.92
N VAL A 95 4.46 -12.61 -3.84
CA VAL A 95 3.36 -13.58 -3.79
C VAL A 95 2.06 -13.02 -4.37
N VAL A 96 1.66 -11.80 -4.00
CA VAL A 96 0.34 -11.25 -4.38
C VAL A 96 0.17 -11.13 -5.89
N PRO A 97 1.11 -10.55 -6.66
CA PRO A 97 0.96 -10.49 -8.12
C PRO A 97 0.90 -11.87 -8.76
N VAL A 98 1.67 -12.85 -8.27
CA VAL A 98 1.62 -14.23 -8.76
C VAL A 98 0.24 -14.85 -8.48
N LEU A 99 -0.33 -14.63 -7.30
CA LEU A 99 -1.66 -15.11 -6.98
C LEU A 99 -2.73 -14.47 -7.87
N VAL A 100 -2.68 -13.17 -8.08
CA VAL A 100 -3.67 -12.45 -8.89
C VAL A 100 -3.54 -12.79 -10.37
N ILE A 101 -2.32 -12.85 -10.92
CA ILE A 101 -2.09 -13.17 -12.34
C ILE A 101 -2.36 -14.66 -12.61
N GLY A 102 -1.98 -15.54 -11.68
CA GLY A 102 -2.10 -16.99 -11.86
C GLY A 102 -3.49 -17.57 -11.58
N PHE A 103 -4.26 -16.95 -10.69
CA PHE A 103 -5.58 -17.47 -10.26
C PHE A 103 -6.71 -16.44 -10.38
N GLY A 104 -6.41 -15.21 -10.80
CA GLY A 104 -7.41 -14.16 -10.96
C GLY A 104 -7.88 -14.00 -12.39
N GLU A 105 -9.15 -13.64 -12.54
CA GLU A 105 -9.72 -13.25 -13.81
C GLU A 105 -9.37 -11.79 -14.13
N PRO A 106 -8.79 -11.49 -15.30
CA PRO A 106 -8.59 -10.12 -15.74
C PRO A 106 -9.91 -9.35 -15.82
N GLY A 107 -9.87 -8.07 -15.48
CA GLY A 107 -10.99 -7.17 -15.72
C GLY A 107 -11.16 -6.85 -17.21
N ALA A 108 -12.24 -6.15 -17.55
CA ALA A 108 -12.44 -5.69 -18.91
C ALA A 108 -11.41 -4.59 -19.25
N PRO A 109 -10.74 -4.66 -20.41
CA PRO A 109 -9.82 -3.60 -20.82
C PRO A 109 -10.59 -2.29 -20.99
N VAL A 110 -10.26 -1.32 -20.13
CA VAL A 110 -10.82 0.03 -20.22
C VAL A 110 -10.01 0.81 -21.25
N GLN A 111 -10.58 1.05 -22.42
CA GLN A 111 -9.99 1.95 -23.41
C GLN A 111 -10.07 3.39 -22.87
N ALA A 112 -8.92 4.03 -22.70
CA ALA A 112 -8.86 5.46 -22.38
C ALA A 112 -9.26 6.27 -23.63
N GLY A 113 -10.56 6.44 -23.84
CA GLY A 113 -11.07 7.30 -24.91
C GLY A 113 -10.65 8.76 -24.68
N GLY A 114 -10.17 9.43 -25.73
CA GLY A 114 -9.90 10.88 -25.70
C GLY A 114 -8.54 11.32 -25.15
N ALA A 115 -7.61 10.39 -24.91
CA ALA A 115 -6.25 10.75 -24.52
C ALA A 115 -5.48 11.39 -25.69
N ILE A 116 -4.90 12.56 -25.46
CA ILE A 116 -4.13 13.29 -26.47
C ILE A 116 -2.69 12.76 -26.46
N GLU A 117 -2.27 12.20 -27.59
CA GLU A 117 -0.87 11.86 -27.84
C GLU A 117 -0.12 13.10 -28.32
N SER A 118 0.55 13.80 -27.39
CA SER A 118 1.49 14.86 -27.79
C SER A 118 2.67 14.96 -26.82
N LEU A 119 3.86 15.05 -27.40
CA LEU A 119 5.09 15.17 -26.63
C LEU A 119 5.15 16.45 -25.77
N PRO A 120 4.72 17.64 -26.25
CA PRO A 120 4.72 18.85 -25.43
C PRO A 120 3.78 18.75 -24.23
N LEU A 121 2.55 18.23 -24.41
CA LEU A 121 1.62 18.05 -23.29
C LEU A 121 2.13 16.99 -22.32
N LEU A 122 2.79 15.93 -22.80
CA LEU A 122 3.42 14.92 -21.95
C LEU A 122 4.53 15.53 -21.08
N VAL A 123 5.44 16.31 -21.67
CA VAL A 123 6.53 16.97 -20.93
C VAL A 123 5.94 17.95 -19.91
N MET A 124 4.94 18.73 -20.30
CA MET A 124 4.25 19.65 -19.39
C MET A 124 3.57 18.90 -18.23
N ALA A 125 2.83 17.83 -18.52
CA ALA A 125 2.14 17.03 -17.51
C ALA A 125 3.12 16.35 -16.53
N LEU A 126 4.26 15.85 -17.03
CA LEU A 126 5.33 15.31 -16.18
C LEU A 126 6.02 16.41 -15.34
N GLY A 127 6.24 17.60 -15.89
CA GLY A 127 6.78 18.75 -15.17
C GLY A 127 5.85 19.21 -14.04
N LEU A 128 4.54 19.28 -14.32
CA LEU A 128 3.52 19.58 -13.31
C LEU A 128 3.44 18.48 -12.24
N ALA A 129 3.50 17.20 -12.65
CA ALA A 129 3.51 16.08 -11.71
C ALA A 129 4.73 16.10 -10.77
N TRP A 130 5.88 16.52 -11.31
CA TRP A 130 7.09 16.73 -10.52
C TRP A 130 6.91 17.88 -9.53
N LEU A 131 6.34 19.00 -9.97
CA LEU A 131 6.06 20.16 -9.12
C LEU A 131 5.06 19.82 -8.01
N THR A 132 3.96 19.12 -8.29
CA THR A 132 2.99 18.73 -7.25
C THR A 132 3.60 17.77 -6.24
N ALA A 133 4.41 16.81 -6.68
CA ALA A 133 5.16 15.95 -5.78
C ALA A 133 6.12 16.75 -4.87
N LEU A 134 6.77 17.78 -5.41
CA LEU A 134 7.69 18.65 -4.66
C LEU A 134 6.94 19.49 -3.63
N LEU A 135 5.81 20.11 -4.01
CA LEU A 135 4.94 20.88 -3.13
C LEU A 135 4.29 20.03 -2.04
N MET A 136 4.13 18.73 -2.27
CA MET A 136 3.62 17.79 -1.27
C MET A 136 4.68 17.23 -0.32
N ARG A 137 5.98 17.40 -0.59
CA ARG A 137 7.05 16.95 0.30
C ARG A 137 6.96 17.45 1.76
N PRO A 138 6.63 18.73 2.03
CA PRO A 138 6.54 19.21 3.41
C PRO A 138 5.27 18.74 4.14
N LEU A 139 4.28 18.21 3.43
CA LEU A 139 3.06 17.70 4.03
C LEU A 139 3.29 16.27 4.57
N PRO A 140 2.53 15.83 5.60
CA PRO A 140 2.64 14.47 6.16
C PRO A 140 2.07 13.39 5.22
N PHE A 141 2.02 13.64 3.91
CA PHE A 141 1.48 12.69 2.96
C PHE A 141 2.47 11.56 2.68
N PRO A 142 1.99 10.30 2.69
CA PRO A 142 2.81 9.15 2.37
C PRO A 142 3.17 9.13 0.89
N ASN A 143 4.45 8.95 0.58
CA ASN A 143 4.96 8.89 -0.80
C ASN A 143 4.44 10.04 -1.70
N PRO A 144 4.88 11.29 -1.44
CA PRO A 144 4.47 12.47 -2.23
C PRO A 144 4.67 12.31 -3.74
N TRP A 145 5.69 11.52 -4.12
CA TRP A 145 6.05 11.17 -5.50
C TRP A 145 5.05 10.29 -6.23
N LEU A 146 4.11 9.67 -5.51
CA LEU A 146 2.99 8.92 -6.07
C LEU A 146 1.69 9.70 -5.91
N VAL A 147 1.40 10.19 -4.69
CA VAL A 147 0.12 10.83 -4.37
C VAL A 147 -0.07 12.16 -5.11
N GLY A 148 0.95 13.02 -5.16
CA GLY A 148 0.84 14.31 -5.85
C GLY A 148 0.50 14.19 -7.34
N PRO A 149 1.20 13.31 -8.09
CA PRO A 149 0.86 13.01 -9.47
C PRO A 149 -0.53 12.39 -9.66
N ILE A 150 -1.01 11.56 -8.74
CA ILE A 150 -2.39 11.03 -8.77
C ILE A 150 -3.39 12.18 -8.64
N LEU A 151 -3.22 13.05 -7.63
CA LEU A 151 -4.13 14.18 -7.40
C LEU A 151 -4.13 15.16 -8.56
N LEU A 152 -2.96 15.45 -9.13
CA LEU A 152 -2.85 16.27 -10.33
C LEU A 152 -3.60 15.65 -11.51
N GLY A 153 -3.33 14.38 -11.81
CA GLY A 153 -3.99 13.68 -12.92
C GLY A 153 -5.50 13.63 -12.73
N ALA A 154 -5.97 13.35 -11.50
CA ALA A 154 -7.39 13.34 -11.16
C ALA A 154 -8.04 14.72 -11.31
N ALA A 155 -7.34 15.80 -10.95
CA ALA A 155 -7.83 17.15 -11.17
C ALA A 155 -7.93 17.50 -12.65
N LEU A 156 -6.90 17.17 -13.45
CA LEU A 156 -6.86 17.45 -14.89
C LEU A 156 -7.89 16.63 -15.69
N SER A 157 -7.99 15.34 -15.38
CA SER A 157 -8.91 14.41 -16.03
C SER A 157 -10.35 14.58 -15.56
N GLY A 158 -10.55 14.73 -14.24
CA GLY A 158 -11.86 14.90 -13.62
C GLY A 158 -12.55 16.22 -13.99
N SER A 159 -11.79 17.28 -14.26
CA SER A 159 -12.33 18.55 -14.77
C SER A 159 -12.55 18.57 -16.29
N GLY A 160 -12.12 17.54 -17.01
CA GLY A 160 -12.15 17.49 -18.47
C GLY A 160 -11.16 18.44 -19.15
N LEU A 161 -10.25 19.07 -18.39
CA LEU A 161 -9.28 20.04 -18.92
C LEU A 161 -8.23 19.37 -19.81
N LEU A 162 -7.69 18.23 -19.38
CA LEU A 162 -6.58 17.60 -20.06
C LEU A 162 -6.51 16.10 -19.76
N MET A 163 -6.52 15.28 -20.82
CA MET A 163 -6.18 13.86 -20.76
C MET A 163 -4.98 13.62 -21.66
N VAL A 164 -3.81 13.37 -21.06
CA VAL A 164 -2.58 13.05 -21.81
C VAL A 164 -2.34 11.55 -21.78
N ALA A 165 -2.08 10.97 -22.95
CA ALA A 165 -1.65 9.59 -23.05
C ALA A 165 -0.22 9.44 -22.50
N ILE A 166 -0.03 8.56 -21.52
CA ILE A 166 1.30 8.21 -21.03
C ILE A 166 1.80 7.01 -21.85
N PRO A 167 2.91 7.14 -22.60
CA PRO A 167 3.43 6.05 -23.41
C PRO A 167 3.71 4.80 -22.58
N GLU A 168 3.36 3.63 -23.12
CA GLU A 168 3.55 2.35 -22.44
C GLU A 168 5.02 2.12 -22.05
N LEU A 169 5.96 2.54 -22.91
CA LEU A 169 7.38 2.46 -22.64
C LEU A 169 7.79 3.18 -21.34
N LEU A 170 7.21 4.35 -21.03
CA LEU A 170 7.48 5.05 -19.77
C LEU A 170 6.97 4.28 -18.56
N ILE A 171 5.84 3.57 -18.71
CA ILE A 171 5.28 2.74 -17.64
C ILE A 171 6.19 1.52 -17.40
N ILE A 172 6.64 0.85 -18.47
CA ILE A 172 7.57 -0.28 -18.40
C ILE A 172 8.88 0.14 -17.73
N LEU A 173 9.46 1.28 -18.13
CA LEU A 173 10.67 1.82 -17.52
C LEU A 173 10.46 2.15 -16.03
N ALA A 174 9.32 2.74 -15.68
CA ALA A 174 8.99 3.00 -14.28
C ALA A 174 8.88 1.70 -13.47
N GLN A 175 8.23 0.67 -14.01
CA GLN A 175 8.12 -0.65 -13.38
C GLN A 175 9.48 -1.32 -13.18
N LEU A 176 10.37 -1.25 -14.18
CA LEU A 176 11.73 -1.76 -14.09
C LEU A 176 12.51 -1.08 -12.96
N LEU A 177 12.46 0.26 -12.88
CA LEU A 177 13.12 1.02 -11.83
C LEU A 177 12.54 0.72 -10.44
N ILE A 178 11.22 0.54 -10.32
CA ILE A 178 10.58 0.13 -9.07
C ILE A 178 11.07 -1.27 -8.67
N GLY A 179 11.12 -2.23 -9.61
CA GLY A 179 11.64 -3.58 -9.38
C GLY A 179 13.10 -3.58 -8.90
N ILE A 180 13.97 -2.80 -9.56
CA ILE A 180 15.37 -2.62 -9.14
C ILE A 180 15.43 -2.02 -7.74
N SER A 181 14.66 -0.95 -7.47
CA SER A 181 14.63 -0.28 -6.16
C SER A 181 14.17 -1.21 -5.03
N LEU A 182 13.31 -2.19 -5.34
CA LEU A 182 12.87 -3.20 -4.38
C LEU A 182 13.93 -4.28 -4.19
N GLY A 183 14.55 -4.75 -5.28
CA GLY A 183 15.62 -5.75 -5.25
C GLY A 183 16.81 -5.33 -4.39
N VAL A 184 17.23 -4.06 -4.47
CA VAL A 184 18.35 -3.54 -3.67
C VAL A 184 18.04 -3.40 -2.18
N ARG A 185 16.77 -3.47 -1.75
CA ARG A 185 16.40 -3.46 -0.32
C ARG A 185 16.73 -4.78 0.37
N PHE A 186 16.96 -5.86 -0.38
CA PHE A 186 17.35 -7.14 0.18
C PHE A 186 18.83 -7.16 0.52
N LYS A 187 19.14 -7.10 1.81
CA LYS A 187 20.51 -7.26 2.31
C LYS A 187 20.69 -8.66 2.86
N ARG A 188 21.43 -9.52 2.14
CA ARG A 188 21.74 -10.90 2.55
C ARG A 188 22.30 -10.98 3.97
N ALA A 189 23.14 -10.03 4.38
CA ALA A 189 23.72 -9.97 5.72
C ALA A 189 22.65 -9.84 6.83
N LEU A 190 21.59 -9.07 6.63
CA LEU A 190 20.51 -8.92 7.62
C LEU A 190 19.67 -10.21 7.74
N LEU A 191 19.41 -10.88 6.61
CA LEU A 191 18.66 -12.14 6.59
C LEU A 191 19.39 -13.25 7.37
N LEU A 192 20.71 -13.32 7.24
CA LEU A 192 21.52 -14.35 7.92
C LEU A 192 21.71 -14.06 9.41
N ARG A 193 21.65 -12.79 9.84
CA ARG A 193 21.90 -12.37 11.23
C ARG A 193 20.72 -12.68 12.16
N LEU A 194 19.48 -12.65 11.65
CA LEU A 194 18.26 -12.78 12.45
C LEU A 194 17.29 -13.84 11.88
N PRO A 195 17.71 -15.11 11.75
CA PRO A 195 16.93 -16.15 11.06
C PRO A 195 15.56 -16.42 11.69
N ARG A 196 15.44 -16.28 13.01
CA ARG A 196 14.17 -16.41 13.73
C ARG A 196 13.19 -15.29 13.36
N VAL A 197 13.67 -14.06 13.25
CA VAL A 197 12.86 -12.90 12.83
C VAL A 197 12.44 -13.08 11.37
N VAL A 198 13.33 -13.62 10.52
CA VAL A 198 12.99 -13.96 9.13
C VAL A 198 11.84 -14.96 9.07
N ALA A 199 11.94 -16.07 9.79
CA ALA A 199 10.88 -17.08 9.83
C ALA A 199 9.56 -16.50 10.37
N ALA A 200 9.62 -15.72 11.45
CA ALA A 200 8.45 -15.03 12.00
C ALA A 200 7.84 -14.05 10.99
N ALA A 201 8.66 -13.30 10.25
CA ALA A 201 8.22 -12.38 9.22
C ALA A 201 7.48 -13.08 8.08
N LEU A 202 7.95 -14.24 7.66
CA LEU A 202 7.28 -15.05 6.63
C LEU A 202 5.91 -15.55 7.11
N VAL A 203 5.82 -16.06 8.35
CA VAL A 203 4.55 -16.49 8.96
C VAL A 203 3.58 -15.33 9.08
N VAL A 204 4.03 -14.17 9.58
CA VAL A 204 3.21 -12.96 9.68
C VAL A 204 2.76 -12.48 8.29
N SER A 205 3.64 -12.54 7.29
CA SER A 205 3.29 -12.17 5.91
C SER A 205 2.24 -13.11 5.31
N ALA A 206 2.36 -14.42 5.53
CA ALA A 206 1.38 -15.40 5.11
C ALA A 206 0.01 -15.16 5.77
N TYR A 207 0.01 -14.88 7.08
CA TYR A 207 -1.20 -14.48 7.81
C TYR A 207 -1.83 -13.21 7.21
N MET A 208 -1.04 -12.18 6.93
CA MET A 208 -1.51 -10.93 6.34
C MET A 208 -2.10 -11.11 4.95
N ILE A 209 -1.47 -11.93 4.10
CA ILE A 209 -1.98 -12.26 2.76
C ILE A 209 -3.29 -13.05 2.88
N GLY A 210 -3.31 -14.10 3.70
CA GLY A 210 -4.50 -14.95 3.88
C GLY A 210 -5.69 -14.19 4.49
N SER A 211 -5.45 -13.35 5.49
CA SER A 211 -6.50 -12.49 6.07
C SER A 211 -7.01 -11.45 5.06
N SER A 212 -6.13 -10.88 4.22
CA SER A 212 -6.55 -9.96 3.14
C SER A 212 -7.42 -10.68 2.11
N ALA A 213 -7.09 -11.93 1.74
CA ALA A 213 -7.92 -12.74 0.85
C ALA A 213 -9.30 -13.03 1.46
N GLY A 214 -9.35 -13.41 2.75
CA GLY A 214 -10.62 -13.62 3.46
C GLY A 214 -11.46 -12.33 3.55
N ALA A 215 -10.83 -11.20 3.88
CA ALA A 215 -11.51 -9.91 3.95
C ALA A 215 -11.96 -9.41 2.57
N ALA A 216 -11.24 -9.75 1.50
CA ALA A 216 -11.65 -9.42 0.13
C ALA A 216 -12.95 -10.10 -0.26
N TRP A 217 -13.22 -11.32 0.23
CA TRP A 217 -14.49 -12.00 0.00
C TRP A 217 -15.67 -11.26 0.65
N VAL A 218 -15.49 -10.81 1.89
CA VAL A 218 -16.49 -9.98 2.60
C VAL A 218 -16.66 -8.62 1.93
N MET A 219 -15.55 -7.98 1.54
CA MET A 219 -15.60 -6.68 0.88
C MET A 219 -16.31 -6.78 -0.47
N SER A 220 -16.03 -7.82 -1.25
CA SER A 220 -16.64 -8.05 -2.55
C SER A 220 -18.16 -8.23 -2.44
N SER A 221 -18.64 -8.96 -1.44
CA SER A 221 -20.08 -9.20 -1.25
C SER A 221 -20.84 -7.96 -0.75
N VAL A 222 -20.19 -7.07 0.01
CA VAL A 222 -20.84 -5.88 0.58
C VAL A 222 -20.74 -4.65 -0.34
N SER A 223 -19.61 -4.47 -1.03
CA SER A 223 -19.35 -3.28 -1.86
C SER A 223 -19.68 -3.48 -3.34
N GLY A 224 -19.87 -4.72 -3.79
CA GLY A 224 -20.04 -5.04 -5.21
C GLY A 224 -18.74 -4.98 -6.02
N LEU A 225 -17.60 -4.71 -5.39
CA LEU A 225 -16.30 -4.72 -6.05
C LEU A 225 -15.90 -6.15 -6.46
N PRO A 226 -15.22 -6.33 -7.61
CA PRO A 226 -14.62 -7.61 -7.94
C PRO A 226 -13.68 -8.08 -6.83
N TYR A 227 -13.63 -9.39 -6.62
CA TYR A 227 -12.79 -10.00 -5.57
C TYR A 227 -11.31 -9.61 -5.73
N MET A 228 -10.78 -9.64 -6.96
CA MET A 228 -9.36 -9.31 -7.21
C MET A 228 -9.04 -7.83 -6.91
N THR A 229 -9.95 -6.91 -7.25
CA THR A 229 -9.84 -5.49 -6.88
C THR A 229 -9.88 -5.32 -5.37
N SER A 230 -10.79 -6.01 -4.68
CA SER A 230 -10.92 -5.99 -3.21
C SER A 230 -9.68 -6.55 -2.51
N PHE A 231 -9.11 -7.64 -3.05
CA PHE A 231 -7.91 -8.27 -2.52
C PHE A 231 -6.70 -7.36 -2.65
N LEU A 232 -6.47 -6.77 -3.83
CA LEU A 232 -5.41 -5.80 -4.02
C LEU A 232 -5.59 -4.55 -3.16
N ALA A 233 -6.82 -4.08 -2.96
CA ALA A 233 -7.12 -2.91 -2.12
C ALA A 233 -6.87 -3.13 -0.62
N LEU A 234 -7.03 -4.36 -0.12
CA LEU A 234 -6.85 -4.72 1.29
C LEU A 234 -5.44 -5.24 1.62
N ALA A 235 -4.70 -5.71 0.61
CA ALA A 235 -3.37 -6.28 0.80
C ALA A 235 -2.38 -5.27 1.44
N PRO A 236 -1.64 -5.64 2.49
CA PRO A 236 -0.72 -4.74 3.21
C PRO A 236 0.64 -4.64 2.51
N ALA A 237 0.61 -4.27 1.23
CA ALA A 237 1.78 -3.98 0.43
C ALA A 237 1.92 -2.47 0.15
N GLY A 238 2.99 -2.12 -0.57
CA GLY A 238 3.15 -0.78 -1.14
C GLY A 238 2.05 -0.46 -2.14
N VAL A 239 1.61 0.80 -2.14
CA VAL A 239 0.57 1.30 -3.05
C VAL A 239 0.96 1.07 -4.51
N THR A 240 2.23 1.34 -4.81
CA THR A 240 2.74 1.29 -6.18
C THR A 240 2.56 -0.09 -6.80
N GLU A 241 2.89 -1.14 -6.07
CA GLU A 241 2.91 -2.52 -6.56
C GLU A 241 1.50 -3.09 -6.74
N MET A 242 0.60 -2.82 -5.79
CA MET A 242 -0.80 -3.25 -5.89
C MET A 242 -1.51 -2.56 -7.05
N VAL A 243 -1.26 -1.27 -7.24
CA VAL A 243 -1.88 -0.51 -8.34
C VAL A 243 -1.32 -0.91 -9.70
N ILE A 244 -0.01 -1.21 -9.78
CA ILE A 244 0.58 -1.76 -11.01
C ILE A 244 -0.03 -3.12 -11.33
N THR A 245 -0.15 -4.00 -10.34
CA THR A 245 -0.75 -5.34 -10.53
C THR A 245 -2.20 -5.20 -11.01
N ALA A 246 -2.98 -4.29 -10.39
CA ALA A 246 -4.34 -3.99 -10.82
C ALA A 246 -4.36 -3.53 -12.28
N LYS A 247 -3.47 -2.63 -12.68
CA LYS A 247 -3.38 -2.13 -14.05
C LYS A 247 -3.05 -3.24 -15.06
N VAL A 248 -2.08 -4.11 -14.75
CA VAL A 248 -1.71 -5.24 -15.61
C VAL A 248 -2.88 -6.20 -15.79
N MET A 249 -3.67 -6.40 -14.73
CA MET A 249 -4.84 -7.27 -14.73
C MET A 249 -6.12 -6.56 -15.22
N ASN A 250 -6.02 -5.35 -15.77
CA ASN A 250 -7.17 -4.52 -16.19
C ASN A 250 -8.25 -4.35 -15.10
N LEU A 251 -7.83 -4.33 -13.84
CA LEU A 251 -8.69 -4.05 -12.69
C LEU A 251 -8.76 -2.53 -12.41
N ASP A 252 -9.63 -2.14 -11.49
CA ASP A 252 -9.84 -0.74 -11.08
C ASP A 252 -8.66 -0.22 -10.24
N ALA A 253 -7.54 0.04 -10.92
CA ALA A 253 -6.30 0.57 -10.36
C ALA A 253 -6.51 1.87 -9.57
N GLU A 254 -7.48 2.69 -9.97
CA GLU A 254 -7.87 3.95 -9.32
C GLU A 254 -8.51 3.68 -7.95
N ILE A 255 -9.40 2.69 -7.87
CA ILE A 255 -10.04 2.27 -6.62
C ILE A 255 -8.99 1.70 -5.67
N VAL A 256 -8.12 0.80 -6.16
CA VAL A 256 -7.01 0.25 -5.37
C VAL A 256 -6.11 1.36 -4.83
N ALA A 257 -5.75 2.34 -5.68
CA ALA A 257 -4.94 3.48 -5.26
C ALA A 257 -5.63 4.29 -4.16
N ALA A 258 -6.93 4.57 -4.31
CA ALA A 258 -7.68 5.35 -3.35
C ALA A 258 -7.83 4.65 -1.98
N PHE A 259 -8.04 3.33 -1.95
CA PHE A 259 -8.07 2.53 -0.72
C PHE A 259 -6.73 2.64 0.03
N HIS A 260 -5.64 2.47 -0.70
CA HIS A 260 -4.29 2.55 -0.13
C HIS A 260 -3.92 3.96 0.35
N VAL A 261 -4.30 5.01 -0.39
CA VAL A 261 -4.04 6.40 0.00
C VAL A 261 -4.82 6.74 1.27
N MET A 262 -6.12 6.40 1.34
CA MET A 262 -6.91 6.61 2.56
C MET A 262 -6.29 5.86 3.74
N ARG A 263 -6.01 4.57 3.56
CA ARG A 263 -5.42 3.71 4.60
C ARG A 263 -4.18 4.35 5.19
N ILE A 264 -3.24 4.80 4.34
CA ILE A 264 -2.00 5.36 4.85
C ILE A 264 -2.22 6.74 5.49
N ALA A 265 -3.10 7.59 4.95
CA ALA A 265 -3.41 8.88 5.57
C ALA A 265 -4.03 8.72 6.97
N VAL A 266 -4.97 7.78 7.13
CA VAL A 266 -5.62 7.47 8.40
C VAL A 266 -4.62 6.84 9.37
N ILE A 267 -3.84 5.85 8.95
CA ILE A 267 -2.87 5.18 9.83
C ILE A 267 -1.76 6.15 10.25
N ALA A 268 -1.21 6.95 9.34
CA ALA A 268 -0.14 7.91 9.67
C ALA A 268 -0.59 8.96 10.69
N SER A 269 -1.84 9.44 10.59
CA SER A 269 -2.40 10.40 11.55
C SER A 269 -2.80 9.77 12.89
N THR A 270 -3.14 8.48 12.91
CA THR A 270 -3.66 7.78 14.10
C THR A 270 -2.67 6.83 14.79
N ILE A 271 -1.47 6.63 14.24
CA ILE A 271 -0.53 5.57 14.68
C ILE A 271 -0.22 5.60 16.18
N LEU A 272 -0.06 6.79 16.78
CA LEU A 272 0.21 6.93 18.21
C LEU A 272 -0.99 6.55 19.07
N LEU A 273 -2.21 6.84 18.60
CA LEU A 273 -3.45 6.42 19.27
C LEU A 273 -3.60 4.90 19.18
N THR A 274 -3.35 4.33 18.00
CA THR A 274 -3.38 2.87 17.79
C THR A 274 -2.35 2.16 18.66
N PHE A 275 -1.16 2.74 18.83
CA PHE A 275 -0.13 2.21 19.73
C PHE A 275 -0.59 2.20 21.19
N ALA A 276 -1.13 3.31 21.69
CA ALA A 276 -1.66 3.38 23.05
C ALA A 276 -2.82 2.40 23.28
N LEU A 277 -3.68 2.19 22.27
CA LEU A 277 -4.73 1.18 22.32
C LEU A 277 -4.14 -0.23 22.39
N PHE A 278 -3.11 -0.52 21.60
CA PHE A 278 -2.42 -1.81 21.59
C PHE A 278 -1.83 -2.15 22.97
N GLU A 279 -1.10 -1.21 23.60
CA GLU A 279 -0.54 -1.42 24.94
C GLU A 279 -1.62 -1.76 25.99
N ARG A 280 -2.78 -1.07 25.93
CA ARG A 280 -3.90 -1.35 26.83
C ARG A 280 -4.51 -2.73 26.62
N LEU A 281 -4.64 -3.16 25.37
CA LEU A 281 -5.20 -4.47 25.03
C LEU A 281 -4.25 -5.61 25.42
N GLU A 282 -2.95 -5.47 25.14
CA GLU A 282 -1.95 -6.46 25.51
C GLU A 282 -1.90 -6.64 27.04
N LYS A 283 -1.89 -5.54 27.80
CA LYS A 283 -1.90 -5.61 29.27
C LYS A 283 -3.12 -6.38 29.78
N ARG A 284 -4.32 -6.10 29.25
CA ARG A 284 -5.54 -6.83 29.59
C ARG A 284 -5.49 -8.32 29.23
N LEU A 285 -4.85 -8.68 28.11
CA LEU A 285 -4.70 -10.07 27.71
C LEU A 285 -3.72 -10.83 28.62
N ARG A 286 -2.66 -10.15 29.08
CA ARG A 286 -1.69 -10.69 30.03
C ARG A 286 -2.27 -10.87 31.44
N ASP A 287 -3.16 -9.98 31.86
CA ASP A 287 -3.77 -9.96 33.19
C ASP A 287 -5.00 -10.90 33.30
N ARG A 288 -5.39 -11.61 32.23
CA ARG A 288 -6.49 -12.59 32.29
C ARG A 288 -6.03 -13.86 33.02
N PRO A 289 -6.71 -14.27 34.12
CA PRO A 289 -6.43 -15.56 34.74
C PRO A 289 -6.77 -16.67 33.74
N VAL A 290 -5.85 -17.64 33.61
CA VAL A 290 -5.98 -18.85 32.77
C VAL A 290 -7.07 -19.76 33.33
#